data_AF-A0A6C0JZG7-F1
#
_entry.id   AF-A0A6C0JZG7-F1
#
_cell.length_a   1.000
_cell.length_b   1.000
_cell.length_c   1.000
_cell.angle_alpha   90.00
_cell.angle_beta   90.00
_cell.angle_gamma   90.00
#
_symmetry.space_group_name_H-M   'P 1'
#
loop_
_entity.id
_entity.type
_entity.pdbx_description
1 polymer ?
#
loop_
_entity_poly.entity_id
_entity_poly.type
_entity_poly.pdbx_seq_one_letter_code
_entity_poly.pdbx_strand_id
1 'polypeptide(L)'
;MKSITRPISSLTRVHSYSDSHYISKCTIGDLLQANVANWEHNRPPDLLRCSEIAEHIYTRRPILDWMLYMTYDPHTNTFYVVDGIHQFTALQIIYKENQKPNDFITPNTFGCNGNADWLYQKYILICIRANPTKGETIDWFHTLNKSNPVPDLYIVNTAEEKRKLIEEVSQEWMRNFKPHFSASQKPNIPNINRDRFIDLLDGTYEKHCVKSVQYLNELLYELNNHIRENIPPKTSQNAIDKCTQSGCFLFLLPKDVLLERI
;
A
#
# COMPACT_ATOMS: atom_id res chain seq x y z
N MET A 1 -10.16 -30.43 13.96
CA MET A 1 -9.32 -30.02 12.80
C MET A 1 -10.19 -29.23 11.84
N LYS A 2 -9.99 -27.92 11.72
CA LYS A 2 -10.69 -27.13 10.69
C LYS A 2 -10.08 -27.50 9.34
N SER A 3 -10.90 -28.02 8.44
CA SER A 3 -10.54 -28.26 7.04
C SER A 3 -10.09 -26.93 6.44
N ILE A 4 -8.80 -26.79 6.15
CA ILE A 4 -8.27 -25.67 5.38
C ILE A 4 -8.81 -25.85 3.96
N THR A 5 -9.86 -25.10 3.62
CA THR A 5 -10.34 -24.99 2.24
C THR A 5 -9.16 -24.59 1.37
N ARG A 6 -8.83 -25.40 0.36
CA ARG A 6 -7.77 -25.06 -0.58
C ARG A 6 -8.14 -23.74 -1.27
N PRO A 7 -7.24 -22.74 -1.28
CA PRO A 7 -7.56 -21.42 -1.83
C PRO A 7 -7.78 -21.42 -3.35
N ILE A 8 -7.26 -22.44 -4.04
CA ILE A 8 -7.49 -22.73 -5.46
C ILE A 8 -7.79 -24.23 -5.56
N SER A 9 -8.95 -24.62 -6.10
CA SER A 9 -9.42 -26.01 -6.11
C SER A 9 -8.54 -26.96 -6.92
N SER A 10 -8.18 -26.59 -8.15
CA SER A 10 -7.33 -27.39 -9.05
C SER A 10 -5.83 -27.32 -8.73
N LEU A 11 -5.44 -26.61 -7.68
CA LEU A 11 -4.04 -26.39 -7.36
C LEU A 11 -3.32 -27.70 -7.07
N THR A 12 -2.39 -28.02 -7.95
CA THR A 12 -1.58 -29.23 -7.87
C THR A 12 -0.12 -28.85 -7.88
N ARG A 13 0.60 -29.24 -6.83
CA ARG A 13 2.04 -29.03 -6.72
C ARG A 13 2.77 -29.86 -7.78
N VAL A 14 3.64 -29.22 -8.54
CA VAL A 14 4.44 -29.83 -9.62
C VAL A 14 5.88 -30.06 -9.16
N HIS A 15 6.44 -29.09 -8.41
CA HIS A 15 7.81 -29.16 -7.90
C HIS A 15 7.91 -28.43 -6.56
N SER A 16 8.88 -28.77 -5.71
CA SER A 16 9.14 -28.08 -4.45
C SER A 16 10.63 -27.85 -4.26
N TYR A 17 10.99 -26.60 -4.03
CA TYR A 17 12.33 -26.20 -3.61
C TYR A 17 12.46 -26.28 -2.08
N SER A 18 11.38 -25.96 -1.37
CA SER A 18 11.21 -26.14 0.07
C SER A 18 9.71 -26.25 0.40
N ASP A 19 9.37 -26.40 1.68
CA ASP A 19 7.97 -26.44 2.13
C ASP A 19 7.21 -25.15 1.83
N SER A 20 7.91 -24.01 1.90
CA SER A 20 7.37 -22.66 1.64
C SER A 20 7.64 -22.15 0.23
N HIS A 21 8.38 -22.85 -0.61
CA HIS A 21 8.68 -22.42 -1.99
C HIS A 21 8.49 -23.56 -2.98
N TYR A 22 7.48 -23.45 -3.83
CA TYR A 22 7.09 -24.53 -4.72
C TYR A 22 6.45 -24.02 -6.01
N ILE A 23 6.52 -24.84 -7.06
CA ILE A 23 5.82 -24.61 -8.32
C ILE A 23 4.56 -25.47 -8.30
N SER A 24 3.45 -24.86 -8.65
CA SER A 24 2.15 -25.52 -8.82
C SER A 24 1.57 -25.24 -10.19
N LYS A 25 0.60 -26.05 -10.59
CA LYS A 25 -0.29 -25.79 -11.71
C LYS A 25 -1.72 -25.68 -11.21
N CYS A 26 -2.52 -24.86 -11.86
CA CYS A 26 -3.97 -24.76 -11.66
C CYS A 26 -4.65 -24.40 -12.99
N THR A 27 -5.95 -24.60 -13.08
CA THR A 27 -6.73 -24.10 -14.22
C THR A 27 -6.81 -22.58 -14.16
N ILE A 28 -6.84 -21.94 -15.33
CA ILE A 28 -7.01 -20.49 -15.43
C ILE A 28 -8.33 -20.05 -14.76
N GLY A 29 -9.41 -20.83 -14.95
CA GLY A 29 -10.70 -20.54 -14.33
C GLY A 29 -10.65 -20.50 -12.80
N ASP A 30 -9.98 -21.47 -12.17
CA ASP A 30 -9.88 -21.51 -10.70
C ASP A 30 -8.98 -20.39 -10.18
N LEU A 31 -7.90 -20.06 -10.91
CA LEU A 31 -7.02 -18.94 -10.54
C LEU A 31 -7.78 -17.60 -10.56
N LEU A 32 -8.65 -17.39 -11.55
CA LEU A 32 -9.44 -16.16 -11.69
C LEU A 32 -10.55 -16.01 -10.65
N GLN A 33 -10.96 -17.11 -10.01
CA GLN A 33 -11.91 -17.11 -8.89
C GLN A 33 -11.22 -16.97 -7.53
N ALA A 34 -9.90 -17.11 -7.48
CA ALA A 34 -9.13 -16.99 -6.26
C ALA A 34 -8.97 -15.53 -5.82
N ASN A 35 -8.70 -15.33 -4.53
CA ASN A 35 -8.35 -14.02 -4.01
C ASN A 35 -6.91 -13.69 -4.39
N VAL A 36 -6.75 -12.94 -5.49
CA VAL A 36 -5.45 -12.53 -6.03
C VAL A 36 -5.38 -11.01 -6.10
N ALA A 37 -4.33 -10.43 -5.52
CA ALA A 37 -4.05 -9.01 -5.53
C ALA A 37 -2.71 -8.72 -6.23
N ASN A 38 -2.54 -7.48 -6.69
CA ASN A 38 -1.21 -7.01 -7.07
C ASN A 38 -0.40 -6.78 -5.79
N TRP A 39 0.87 -7.16 -5.80
CA TRP A 39 1.75 -6.83 -4.67
C TRP A 39 1.91 -5.30 -4.56
N GLU A 40 1.93 -4.76 -3.34
CA GLU A 40 1.87 -3.31 -3.08
C GLU A 40 3.02 -2.50 -3.73
N HIS A 41 4.17 -3.14 -3.93
CA HIS A 41 5.37 -2.55 -4.51
C HIS A 41 5.50 -2.80 -6.03
N ASN A 42 4.54 -3.46 -6.65
CA ASN A 42 4.51 -3.56 -8.10
C ASN A 42 4.00 -2.26 -8.72
N ARG A 43 4.55 -1.93 -9.90
CA ARG A 43 3.90 -0.96 -10.78
C ARG A 43 2.45 -1.41 -11.08
N PRO A 44 1.49 -0.47 -11.19
CA PRO A 44 0.17 -0.82 -11.68
C PRO A 44 0.26 -1.41 -13.10
N PRO A 45 -0.65 -2.33 -13.47
CA PRO A 45 -0.69 -2.85 -14.83
C PRO A 45 -1.01 -1.73 -15.83
N ASP A 46 -0.27 -1.70 -16.94
CA ASP A 46 -0.62 -0.88 -18.10
C ASP A 46 -1.85 -1.49 -18.79
N LEU A 47 -3.00 -0.83 -18.63
CA LEU A 47 -4.29 -1.34 -19.11
C LEU A 47 -4.36 -1.40 -20.64
N LEU A 48 -3.64 -0.54 -21.36
CA LEU A 48 -3.59 -0.59 -22.82
C LEU A 48 -2.88 -1.88 -23.24
N ARG A 49 -1.69 -2.12 -22.68
CA ARG A 49 -0.93 -3.35 -22.91
C ARG A 49 -1.70 -4.60 -22.48
N CYS A 50 -2.39 -4.57 -21.34
CA CYS A 50 -3.21 -5.70 -20.90
C CYS A 50 -4.34 -6.00 -21.87
N SER A 51 -4.96 -4.97 -22.45
CA SER A 51 -6.01 -5.14 -23.47
C SER A 51 -5.47 -5.76 -24.75
N GLU A 52 -4.31 -5.33 -25.23
CA GLU A 52 -3.63 -5.92 -26.39
C GLU A 52 -3.28 -7.40 -26.16
N ILE A 53 -2.77 -7.74 -24.97
CA ILE A 53 -2.50 -9.13 -24.58
C ILE A 53 -3.81 -9.93 -24.56
N ALA A 54 -4.87 -9.40 -23.95
CA ALA A 54 -6.17 -10.06 -23.88
C ALA A 54 -6.74 -10.37 -25.27
N GLU A 55 -6.72 -9.39 -26.17
CA GLU A 55 -7.16 -9.56 -27.55
C GLU A 55 -6.32 -10.61 -28.29
N HIS A 56 -4.99 -10.58 -28.13
CA HIS A 56 -4.11 -11.56 -28.72
C HIS A 56 -4.42 -12.99 -28.24
N ILE A 57 -4.59 -13.20 -26.92
CA ILE A 57 -4.96 -14.52 -26.37
C ILE A 57 -6.25 -15.01 -27.02
N TYR A 58 -7.29 -14.18 -27.02
CA TYR A 58 -8.63 -14.60 -27.41
C TYR A 58 -8.73 -14.88 -28.92
N THR A 59 -8.11 -14.02 -29.73
CA THR A 59 -8.17 -14.12 -31.20
C THR A 59 -7.21 -15.16 -31.77
N ARG A 60 -5.98 -15.24 -31.26
CA ARG A 60 -4.93 -16.13 -31.79
C ARG A 60 -4.88 -17.49 -31.11
N ARG A 61 -5.44 -17.61 -29.90
CA ARG A 61 -5.37 -18.80 -29.05
C ARG A 61 -3.95 -19.37 -28.95
N PRO A 62 -2.95 -18.54 -28.60
CA PRO A 62 -1.58 -18.99 -28.51
C PRO A 62 -1.43 -20.02 -27.38
N ILE A 63 -0.32 -20.75 -27.41
CA ILE A 63 0.10 -21.55 -26.26
C ILE A 63 0.56 -20.56 -25.18
N LEU A 64 -0.02 -20.68 -23.99
CA LEU A 64 0.36 -19.87 -22.83
C LEU A 64 1.40 -20.62 -22.01
N ASP A 65 2.67 -20.40 -22.31
CA ASP A 65 3.83 -20.94 -21.58
C ASP A 65 4.20 -20.10 -20.34
N TRP A 66 3.22 -19.37 -19.82
CA TRP A 66 3.42 -18.40 -18.74
C TRP A 66 3.58 -19.07 -17.39
N MET A 67 4.45 -18.45 -16.59
CA MET A 67 4.55 -18.72 -15.17
C MET A 67 4.35 -17.41 -14.41
N LEU A 68 3.41 -17.40 -13.47
CA LEU A 68 3.20 -16.26 -12.58
C LEU A 68 3.96 -16.48 -11.28
N TYR A 69 4.56 -15.43 -10.76
CA TYR A 69 5.28 -15.47 -9.48
C TYR A 69 4.44 -14.81 -8.41
N MET A 70 4.11 -15.57 -7.37
CA MET A 70 3.16 -15.14 -6.34
C MET A 70 3.69 -15.42 -4.94
N THR A 71 3.36 -14.54 -4.00
CA THR A 71 3.39 -14.88 -2.58
C THR A 71 1.99 -15.29 -2.12
N TYR A 72 1.91 -16.13 -1.09
CA TYR A 72 0.64 -16.52 -0.48
C TYR A 72 0.64 -16.18 1.00
N ASP A 73 -0.33 -15.37 1.42
CA ASP A 73 -0.58 -15.05 2.82
C ASP A 73 -1.73 -15.94 3.36
N PRO A 74 -1.45 -16.89 4.27
CA PRO A 74 -2.48 -17.75 4.85
C PRO A 74 -3.43 -17.02 5.80
N HIS A 75 -3.05 -15.86 6.34
CA HIS A 75 -3.88 -15.09 7.27
C HIS A 75 -5.04 -14.41 6.56
N THR A 76 -4.74 -13.75 5.43
CA THR A 76 -5.75 -13.11 4.58
C THR A 76 -6.29 -14.04 3.49
N ASN A 77 -5.69 -15.22 3.33
CA ASN A 77 -5.98 -16.15 2.25
C ASN A 77 -5.86 -15.47 0.87
N THR A 78 -4.81 -14.68 0.68
CA THR A 78 -4.58 -13.87 -0.52
C THR A 78 -3.30 -14.29 -1.22
N PHE A 79 -3.35 -14.39 -2.54
CA PHE A 79 -2.15 -14.45 -3.37
C PHE A 79 -1.78 -13.05 -3.83
N TYR A 80 -0.51 -12.66 -3.67
CA TYR A 80 -0.01 -11.41 -4.23
C TYR A 80 0.89 -11.71 -5.42
N VAL A 81 0.52 -11.18 -6.59
CA VAL A 81 1.35 -11.30 -7.80
C VAL A 81 2.58 -10.41 -7.64
N VAL A 82 3.75 -11.03 -7.63
CA VAL A 82 5.07 -10.36 -7.58
C VAL A 82 5.56 -10.09 -9.01
N ASP A 83 5.36 -11.04 -9.92
CA ASP A 83 5.67 -10.85 -11.34
C ASP A 83 4.64 -11.59 -12.22
N GLY A 84 4.41 -11.06 -13.42
CA GLY A 84 3.37 -11.53 -14.34
C GLY A 84 2.02 -10.79 -14.22
N ILE A 85 2.00 -9.59 -13.60
CA ILE A 85 0.74 -8.86 -13.36
C ILE A 85 -0.01 -8.52 -14.66
N HIS A 86 0.68 -8.16 -15.75
CA HIS A 86 0.01 -7.82 -17.01
C HIS A 86 -0.69 -9.04 -17.64
N GLN A 87 -0.05 -10.20 -17.58
CA GLN A 87 -0.63 -11.47 -18.04
C GLN A 87 -1.85 -11.85 -17.21
N PHE A 88 -1.75 -11.74 -15.89
CA PHE A 88 -2.88 -12.01 -14.99
C PHE A 88 -4.03 -11.04 -15.23
N THR A 89 -3.76 -9.73 -15.32
CA THR A 89 -4.77 -8.71 -15.62
C THR A 89 -5.41 -8.92 -17.00
N ALA A 90 -4.66 -9.34 -18.02
CA ALA A 90 -5.22 -9.68 -19.32
C ALA A 90 -6.22 -10.84 -19.23
N LEU A 91 -5.91 -11.89 -18.45
CA LEU A 91 -6.84 -12.99 -18.18
C LEU A 91 -8.10 -12.50 -17.43
N GLN A 92 -7.95 -11.57 -16.48
CA GLN A 92 -9.07 -10.95 -15.77
C GLN A 92 -9.97 -10.14 -16.72
N ILE A 93 -9.39 -9.40 -17.68
CA ILE A 93 -10.14 -8.67 -18.71
C ILE A 93 -11.00 -9.64 -19.51
N ILE A 94 -10.40 -10.70 -20.06
CA ILE A 94 -11.15 -11.72 -20.83
C ILE A 94 -12.25 -12.32 -19.97
N TYR A 95 -11.94 -12.70 -18.73
CA TYR A 95 -12.91 -13.29 -17.81
C TYR A 95 -14.10 -12.37 -17.57
N LYS A 96 -13.84 -11.13 -17.11
CA LYS A 96 -14.89 -10.17 -16.78
C LYS A 96 -15.78 -9.86 -17.98
N GLU A 97 -15.17 -9.66 -19.15
CA GLU A 97 -15.93 -9.34 -20.36
C GLU A 97 -16.71 -10.56 -20.85
N ASN A 98 -16.13 -11.76 -20.85
CA ASN A 98 -16.81 -12.99 -21.28
C ASN A 98 -17.98 -13.38 -20.39
N GLN A 99 -17.99 -13.00 -19.11
CA GLN A 99 -19.14 -13.22 -18.21
C GLN A 99 -20.36 -12.34 -18.54
N LYS A 100 -20.21 -11.30 -19.37
CA LYS A 100 -21.33 -10.44 -19.75
C LYS A 100 -22.36 -11.21 -20.59
N PRO A 101 -23.66 -10.86 -20.47
CA PRO A 101 -24.69 -11.40 -21.35
C PRO A 101 -24.44 -10.97 -22.79
N ASN A 102 -25.06 -11.70 -23.72
CA ASN A 102 -24.95 -11.38 -25.13
C ASN A 102 -25.62 -10.02 -25.42
N ASP A 103 -24.84 -9.06 -25.90
CA ASP A 103 -25.34 -7.75 -26.36
C ASP A 103 -25.31 -7.73 -27.90
N PHE A 104 -26.50 -7.64 -28.50
CA PHE A 104 -26.66 -7.59 -29.95
C PHE A 104 -26.38 -6.20 -30.54
N ILE A 105 -26.30 -5.16 -29.71
CA ILE A 105 -26.03 -3.78 -30.13
C ILE A 105 -24.53 -3.51 -30.12
N THR A 106 -23.82 -3.94 -29.06
CA THR A 106 -22.37 -3.83 -28.96
C THR A 106 -21.72 -5.21 -28.87
N PRO A 107 -21.26 -5.79 -29.99
CA PRO A 107 -20.66 -7.11 -30.00
C PRO A 107 -19.41 -7.14 -29.10
N ASN A 108 -19.36 -8.09 -28.17
CA ASN A 108 -18.21 -8.28 -27.31
C ASN A 108 -17.11 -9.07 -28.02
N THR A 109 -15.89 -8.51 -28.01
CA THR A 109 -14.68 -9.15 -28.56
C THR A 109 -14.37 -10.49 -27.89
N PHE A 110 -14.71 -10.64 -26.60
CA PHE A 110 -14.32 -11.80 -25.77
C PHE A 110 -15.41 -12.86 -25.60
N GLY A 111 -16.42 -12.91 -26.47
CA GLY A 111 -17.55 -13.84 -26.34
C GLY A 111 -18.53 -13.41 -25.24
N CYS A 112 -19.39 -14.33 -24.79
CA CYS A 112 -20.43 -14.01 -23.80
C CYS A 112 -20.82 -15.24 -22.97
N ASN A 113 -21.52 -15.01 -21.86
CA ASN A 113 -22.07 -16.03 -20.98
C ASN A 113 -21.05 -17.07 -20.50
N GLY A 114 -19.80 -16.68 -20.26
CA GLY A 114 -18.78 -17.59 -19.74
C GLY A 114 -18.31 -18.65 -20.74
N ASN A 115 -18.58 -18.49 -22.04
CA ASN A 115 -18.36 -19.53 -23.05
C ASN A 115 -16.89 -19.76 -23.47
N ALA A 116 -15.92 -19.14 -22.79
CA ALA A 116 -14.49 -19.30 -23.10
C ALA A 116 -13.84 -20.52 -22.40
N ASP A 117 -14.55 -21.65 -22.31
CA ASP A 117 -14.06 -22.90 -21.69
C ASP A 117 -12.71 -23.37 -22.25
N TRP A 118 -12.49 -23.14 -23.55
CA TRP A 118 -11.25 -23.47 -24.23
C TRP A 118 -10.01 -22.80 -23.59
N LEU A 119 -10.20 -21.68 -22.89
CA LEU A 119 -9.19 -20.95 -22.14
C LEU A 119 -9.23 -21.34 -20.66
N TYR A 120 -10.41 -21.32 -20.02
CA TYR A 120 -10.51 -21.50 -18.56
C TYR A 120 -10.09 -22.90 -18.08
N GLN A 121 -10.22 -23.92 -18.93
CA GLN A 121 -9.77 -25.27 -18.63
C GLN A 121 -8.26 -25.49 -18.86
N LYS A 122 -7.55 -24.51 -19.44
CA LYS A 122 -6.09 -24.60 -19.62
C LYS A 122 -5.39 -24.45 -18.28
N TYR A 123 -4.28 -25.16 -18.16
CA TYR A 123 -3.40 -25.03 -17.00
C TYR A 123 -2.41 -23.90 -17.18
N ILE A 124 -2.14 -23.19 -16.09
CA ILE A 124 -1.05 -22.21 -15.97
C ILE A 124 -0.13 -22.62 -14.81
N LEU A 125 1.16 -22.32 -14.95
CA LEU A 125 2.13 -22.52 -13.87
C LEU A 125 2.16 -21.31 -12.95
N ILE A 126 2.26 -21.57 -11.65
CA ILE A 126 2.45 -20.55 -10.63
C ILE A 126 3.59 -20.96 -9.70
N CYS A 127 4.57 -20.07 -9.54
CA CYS A 127 5.63 -20.20 -8.57
C CYS A 127 5.20 -19.49 -7.29
N ILE A 128 5.02 -20.25 -6.21
CA ILE A 128 4.46 -19.75 -4.95
C ILE A 128 5.53 -19.73 -3.87
N ARG A 129 5.65 -18.60 -3.19
CA ARG A 129 6.29 -18.49 -1.87
C ARG A 129 5.22 -18.28 -0.80
N ALA A 130 5.05 -19.26 0.09
CA ALA A 130 4.07 -19.21 1.17
C ALA A 130 4.66 -18.53 2.40
N ASN A 131 3.91 -17.56 2.95
CA ASN A 131 4.26 -16.81 4.15
C ASN A 131 5.68 -16.20 4.17
N PRO A 132 6.16 -15.55 3.09
CA PRO A 132 7.47 -14.90 3.12
C PRO A 132 7.43 -13.63 3.95
N THR A 133 8.55 -13.29 4.57
CA THR A 133 8.76 -11.96 5.15
C THR A 133 8.75 -10.87 4.06
N LYS A 134 8.54 -9.63 4.47
CA LYS A 134 8.62 -8.47 3.55
C LYS A 134 9.98 -8.38 2.87
N GLY A 135 11.07 -8.58 3.61
CA GLY A 135 12.43 -8.59 3.07
C GLY A 135 12.65 -9.68 2.02
N GLU A 136 12.24 -10.92 2.30
CA GLU A 136 12.36 -12.03 1.34
C GLU A 136 11.56 -11.80 0.05
N THR A 137 10.41 -11.13 0.15
CA THR A 137 9.59 -10.79 -1.02
C THR A 137 10.27 -9.72 -1.88
N ILE A 138 10.87 -8.70 -1.26
CA ILE A 138 11.62 -7.64 -1.93
C ILE A 138 12.87 -8.22 -2.62
N ASP A 139 13.65 -9.05 -1.93
CA ASP A 139 14.84 -9.69 -2.49
C ASP A 139 14.50 -10.58 -3.69
N TRP A 140 13.36 -11.28 -3.59
CA TRP A 140 12.85 -12.10 -4.68
C TRP A 140 12.40 -11.26 -5.86
N PHE A 141 11.65 -10.19 -5.62
CA PHE A 141 11.23 -9.24 -6.65
C PHE A 141 12.43 -8.65 -7.39
N HIS A 142 13.46 -8.19 -6.67
CA HIS A 142 14.70 -7.72 -7.29
C HIS A 142 15.33 -8.82 -8.13
N THR A 143 15.41 -10.05 -7.63
CA THR A 143 16.00 -11.19 -8.34
C THR A 143 15.26 -11.51 -9.64
N LEU A 144 13.93 -11.48 -9.64
CA LEU A 144 13.10 -11.68 -10.84
C LEU A 144 13.34 -10.57 -11.87
N ASN A 145 13.57 -9.34 -11.41
CA ASN A 145 13.75 -8.16 -12.25
C ASN A 145 15.23 -7.82 -12.54
N LYS A 146 16.20 -8.68 -12.21
CA LYS A 146 17.65 -8.41 -12.46
C LYS A 146 17.97 -8.13 -13.93
N SER A 147 17.13 -8.55 -14.87
CA SER A 147 17.30 -8.30 -16.32
C SER A 147 16.58 -7.04 -16.82
N ASN A 148 15.71 -6.41 -16.00
CA ASN A 148 15.02 -5.15 -16.29
C ASN A 148 14.95 -4.33 -15.00
N PRO A 149 15.90 -3.41 -14.74
CA PRO A 149 15.94 -2.67 -13.49
C PRO A 149 14.62 -1.91 -13.29
N VAL A 150 13.88 -2.29 -12.25
CA VAL A 150 12.70 -1.54 -11.82
C VAL A 150 13.24 -0.29 -11.11
N PRO A 151 12.80 0.92 -11.49
CA PRO A 151 13.24 2.14 -10.81
C PRO A 151 12.97 2.05 -9.30
N ASP A 152 13.92 2.50 -8.48
CA ASP A 152 13.83 2.50 -6.99
C ASP A 152 12.61 3.28 -6.45
N LEU A 153 11.94 4.05 -7.30
CA LEU A 153 10.66 4.73 -7.03
C LEU A 153 9.53 3.82 -6.50
N TYR A 154 9.60 2.50 -6.67
CA TYR A 154 8.56 1.56 -6.23
C TYR A 154 8.89 0.81 -4.94
N ILE A 155 10.15 0.91 -4.47
CA ILE A 155 10.63 0.34 -3.21
C ILE A 155 11.00 1.52 -2.33
N VAL A 156 10.00 2.34 -2.08
CA VAL A 156 10.13 3.43 -1.14
C VAL A 156 10.31 2.83 0.25
N ASN A 157 11.44 3.13 0.87
CA ASN A 157 11.67 2.88 2.29
C ASN A 157 10.77 3.85 3.07
N THR A 158 9.48 3.51 3.20
CA THR A 158 8.45 4.36 3.82
C THR A 158 8.84 4.80 5.23
N ALA A 159 9.63 3.99 5.94
CA ALA A 159 10.19 4.35 7.24
C ALA A 159 11.22 5.48 7.15
N GLU A 160 12.07 5.49 6.12
CA GLU A 160 13.07 6.53 5.90
C GLU A 160 12.43 7.83 5.40
N GLU A 161 11.41 7.74 4.55
CA GLU A 161 10.65 8.91 4.11
C GLU A 161 9.83 9.52 5.25
N LYS A 162 9.12 8.69 6.04
CA LYS A 162 8.43 9.13 7.26
C LYS A 162 9.40 9.88 8.17
N ARG A 163 10.58 9.30 8.41
CA ARG A 163 11.61 9.91 9.26
C ARG A 163 12.10 11.24 8.69
N LYS A 164 12.42 11.31 7.39
CA LYS A 164 12.88 12.54 6.72
C LYS A 164 11.82 13.64 6.82
N LEU A 165 10.56 13.30 6.57
CA LEU A 165 9.43 14.23 6.65
C LEU A 165 9.24 14.77 8.06
N ILE A 166 9.21 13.89 9.08
CA ILE A 166 9.08 14.30 10.49
C ILE A 166 10.26 15.18 10.91
N GLU A 167 11.48 14.82 10.49
CA GLU A 167 12.69 15.57 10.82
C GLU A 167 12.68 16.96 10.18
N GLU A 168 12.21 17.08 8.94
CA GLU A 168 12.06 18.35 8.22
C GLU A 168 11.04 19.28 8.91
N VAL A 169 9.83 18.78 9.19
CA VAL A 169 8.79 19.53 9.91
C VAL A 169 9.28 19.92 11.31
N SER A 170 9.94 18.99 12.02
CA SER A 170 10.49 19.26 13.34
C SER A 170 11.50 20.42 13.32
N GLN A 171 12.41 20.43 12.34
CA GLN A 171 13.42 21.48 12.23
C GLN A 171 12.80 22.83 11.87
N GLU A 172 11.81 22.83 10.98
CA GLU A 172 11.09 24.05 10.59
C GLU A 172 10.40 24.69 11.81
N TRP A 173 9.62 23.91 12.57
CA TRP A 173 8.93 24.39 13.76
C TRP A 173 9.88 24.82 14.86
N MET A 174 10.98 24.10 15.06
CA MET A 174 12.04 24.50 16.01
C MET A 174 12.67 25.84 15.65
N ARG A 175 12.82 26.13 14.36
CA ARG A 175 13.33 27.42 13.88
C ARG A 175 12.31 28.53 14.06
N ASN A 176 11.06 28.30 13.66
CA ASN A 176 10.00 29.31 13.67
C ASN A 176 9.52 29.63 15.10
N PHE A 177 9.52 28.64 15.98
CA PHE A 177 9.02 28.76 17.36
C PHE A 177 10.10 28.47 18.41
N LYS A 178 11.35 28.83 18.11
CA LYS A 178 12.53 28.62 18.98
C LYS A 178 12.30 28.91 20.47
N PRO A 179 11.59 30.00 20.88
CA PRO A 179 11.36 30.28 22.30
C PRO A 179 10.55 29.21 23.03
N HIS A 180 9.80 28.36 22.33
CA HIS A 180 8.94 27.31 22.89
C HIS A 180 9.65 25.96 23.02
N PHE A 181 10.85 25.79 22.45
CA PHE A 181 11.59 24.53 22.56
C PHE A 181 12.54 24.57 23.75
N SER A 182 12.46 23.55 24.60
CA SER A 182 13.27 23.40 25.79
C SER A 182 13.98 22.04 25.80
N ALA A 183 15.20 22.01 26.33
CA ALA A 183 15.94 20.77 26.56
C ALA A 183 15.39 19.93 27.73
N SER A 184 14.54 20.52 28.59
CA SER A 184 13.92 19.77 29.69
C SER A 184 13.00 18.68 29.13
N GLN A 185 13.02 17.49 29.73
CA GLN A 185 12.12 16.38 29.38
C GLN A 185 10.66 16.68 29.75
N LYS A 186 10.45 17.50 30.79
CA LYS A 186 9.12 17.95 31.25
C LYS A 186 9.09 19.47 31.33
N PRO A 187 9.05 20.16 30.18
CA PRO A 187 9.03 21.60 30.17
C PRO A 187 7.66 22.13 30.60
N ASN A 188 7.65 23.31 31.24
CA ASN A 188 6.41 23.98 31.61
C ASN A 188 5.70 24.51 30.36
N ILE A 189 4.37 24.38 30.33
CA ILE A 189 3.51 24.97 29.29
C ILE A 189 3.77 26.49 29.24
N PRO A 190 3.94 27.10 28.04
CA PRO A 190 3.61 26.59 26.71
C PRO A 190 4.83 26.06 25.94
N ASN A 191 5.77 25.39 26.61
CA ASN A 191 7.00 24.88 25.99
C ASN A 191 6.93 23.36 25.77
N ILE A 192 7.71 22.87 24.82
CA ILE A 192 7.82 21.45 24.48
C ILE A 192 9.28 21.02 24.32
N ASN A 193 9.53 19.73 24.49
CA ASN A 193 10.82 19.10 24.17
C ASN A 193 10.80 18.59 22.73
N ARG A 194 11.98 18.54 22.06
CA ARG A 194 12.10 18.00 20.70
C ARG A 194 11.53 16.60 20.58
N ASP A 195 11.89 15.69 21.47
CA ASP A 195 11.49 14.28 21.39
C ASP A 195 9.96 14.15 21.53
N ARG A 196 9.37 14.89 22.47
CA ARG A 196 7.91 14.95 22.64
C ARG A 196 7.19 15.57 21.45
N PHE A 197 7.84 16.48 20.73
CA PHE A 197 7.28 17.05 19.51
C PHE A 197 7.38 16.05 18.35
N ILE A 198 8.52 15.37 18.18
CA ILE A 198 8.67 14.26 17.23
C ILE A 198 7.60 13.20 17.48
N ASP A 199 7.37 12.81 18.73
CA ASP A 199 6.34 11.85 19.09
C ASP A 199 4.92 12.32 18.74
N LEU A 200 4.65 13.63 18.77
CA LEU A 200 3.37 14.19 18.31
C LEU A 200 3.27 14.11 16.78
N LEU A 201 4.33 14.50 16.07
CA LEU A 201 4.39 14.42 14.60
C LEU A 201 4.21 12.98 14.11
N ASP A 202 4.82 12.02 14.80
CA ASP A 202 4.72 10.59 14.51
C ASP A 202 3.27 10.10 14.64
N GLY A 203 2.60 10.44 15.76
CA GLY A 203 1.20 10.11 15.98
C GLY A 203 0.25 10.79 14.98
N THR A 204 0.52 12.05 14.62
CA THR A 204 -0.25 12.77 13.61
C THR A 204 -0.09 12.14 12.22
N TYR A 205 1.14 11.75 11.87
CA TYR A 205 1.46 11.08 10.62
C TYR A 205 0.67 9.76 10.47
N GLU A 206 0.66 8.95 11.53
CA GLU A 206 -0.04 7.66 11.55
C GLU A 206 -1.56 7.82 11.51
N LYS A 207 -2.11 8.78 12.25
CA LYS A 207 -3.56 8.99 12.32
C LYS A 207 -4.16 9.50 11.00
N HIS A 208 -3.43 10.35 10.28
CA HIS A 208 -3.95 11.05 9.10
C HIS A 208 -3.36 10.58 7.76
N CYS A 209 -2.57 9.50 7.76
CA CYS A 209 -1.91 8.98 6.56
C CYS A 209 -1.21 10.08 5.75
N VAL A 210 -0.41 10.90 6.45
CA VAL A 210 0.20 12.12 5.93
C VAL A 210 1.06 11.82 4.69
N LYS A 211 0.85 12.60 3.63
CA LYS A 211 1.46 12.36 2.31
C LYS A 211 2.62 13.31 1.98
N SER A 212 2.78 14.41 2.70
CA SER A 212 3.82 15.41 2.44
C SER A 212 4.12 16.27 3.65
N VAL A 213 5.31 16.88 3.67
CA VAL A 213 5.74 17.90 4.64
C VAL A 213 4.73 19.05 4.72
N GLN A 214 4.29 19.52 3.54
CA GLN A 214 3.32 20.60 3.42
C GLN A 214 2.01 20.29 4.13
N TYR A 215 1.46 19.09 3.91
CA TYR A 215 0.20 18.67 4.50
C TYR A 215 0.29 18.52 6.02
N LEU A 216 1.40 17.98 6.54
CA LEU A 216 1.62 17.91 8.00
C LEU A 216 1.69 19.31 8.61
N ASN A 217 2.40 20.23 7.97
CA ASN A 217 2.47 21.63 8.42
C ASN A 217 1.09 22.29 8.42
N GLU A 218 0.30 22.11 7.37
CA GLU A 218 -1.07 22.64 7.26
C GLU A 218 -1.93 22.20 8.46
N LEU A 219 -1.97 20.89 8.76
CA LEU A 219 -2.70 20.36 9.91
C LEU A 219 -2.25 21.00 11.24
N LEU A 220 -0.94 21.15 11.44
CA LEU A 220 -0.41 21.74 12.67
C LEU A 220 -0.73 23.25 12.79
N TYR A 221 -0.66 23.99 11.69
CA TYR A 221 -1.01 25.42 11.66
C TYR A 221 -2.52 25.64 11.82
N GLU A 222 -3.36 24.81 11.21
CA GLU A 222 -4.81 24.83 11.41
C GLU A 222 -5.15 24.62 12.89
N LEU A 223 -4.58 23.60 13.52
CA LEU A 223 -4.79 23.34 14.94
C LEU A 223 -4.26 24.47 15.82
N ASN A 224 -3.09 25.02 15.50
CA ASN A 224 -2.52 26.16 16.20
C ASN A 224 -3.46 27.37 16.16
N ASN A 225 -4.05 27.67 14.99
CA ASN A 225 -5.01 28.76 14.82
C ASN A 225 -6.31 28.49 15.58
N HIS A 226 -6.81 27.25 15.54
CA HIS A 226 -7.99 26.87 16.30
C HIS A 226 -7.77 27.04 17.82
N ILE A 227 -6.61 26.67 18.36
CA ILE A 227 -6.28 26.87 19.78
C ILE A 227 -6.10 28.36 20.10
N ARG A 228 -5.54 29.14 19.18
CA ARG A 228 -5.44 30.60 19.32
C ARG A 228 -6.81 31.25 19.50
N GLU A 229 -7.82 30.78 18.77
CA GLU A 229 -9.20 31.26 18.87
C GLU A 229 -9.92 30.71 20.11
N ASN A 230 -9.49 29.55 20.61
CA ASN A 230 -10.12 28.81 21.71
C ASN A 230 -9.12 28.51 22.84
N ILE A 231 -8.53 29.56 23.41
CA ILE A 231 -7.50 29.43 24.46
C ILE A 231 -8.07 28.67 25.67
N PRO A 232 -7.35 27.66 26.21
CA PRO A 232 -7.82 26.91 27.36
C PRO A 232 -8.07 27.81 28.60
N PRO A 233 -9.19 27.66 29.32
CA PRO A 233 -9.66 28.62 30.33
C PRO A 233 -8.81 28.71 31.61
N LYS A 234 -7.78 27.86 31.77
CA LYS A 234 -6.85 27.85 32.91
C LYS A 234 -5.40 28.17 32.51
N THR A 235 -5.21 28.80 31.35
CA THR A 235 -3.88 29.17 30.87
C THR A 235 -3.37 30.40 31.62
N SER A 236 -2.16 30.35 32.16
CA SER A 236 -1.56 31.49 32.86
C SER A 236 -1.29 32.66 31.92
N GLN A 237 -1.42 33.90 32.41
CA GLN A 237 -1.18 35.11 31.61
C GLN A 237 0.21 35.13 30.94
N ASN A 238 1.26 34.76 31.69
CA ASN A 238 2.62 34.68 31.15
C ASN A 238 2.75 33.71 29.95
N ALA A 239 1.97 32.62 29.94
CA ALA A 239 1.95 31.68 28.83
C ALA A 239 1.21 32.28 27.63
N ILE A 240 0.08 32.96 27.85
CA ILE A 240 -0.68 33.66 26.81
C ILE A 240 0.17 34.75 26.16
N ASP A 241 0.85 35.57 26.95
CA ASP A 241 1.71 36.65 26.45
C ASP A 241 2.82 36.09 25.56
N LYS A 242 3.45 35.00 26.00
CA LYS A 242 4.49 34.30 25.23
C LYS A 242 3.96 33.71 23.92
N CYS A 243 2.80 33.03 23.95
CA CYS A 243 2.15 32.49 22.76
C CYS A 243 1.72 33.60 21.78
N THR A 244 1.26 34.73 22.30
CA THR A 244 0.85 35.89 21.49
C THR A 244 2.05 36.52 20.80
N GLN A 245 3.18 36.63 21.50
CA GLN A 245 4.42 37.17 20.93
C GLN A 245 5.01 36.27 19.84
N SER A 246 4.90 34.94 20.00
CA SER A 246 5.49 33.97 19.06
C SER A 246 4.53 33.49 17.97
N GLY A 247 3.22 33.65 18.16
CA GLY A 247 2.18 33.03 17.34
C GLY A 247 1.96 31.53 17.59
N CYS A 248 2.66 30.92 18.55
CA CYS A 248 2.58 29.48 18.84
C CYS A 248 1.67 29.19 20.03
N PHE A 249 0.51 28.63 19.76
CA PHE A 249 -0.50 28.19 20.74
C PHE A 249 -0.60 26.66 20.83
N LEU A 250 -0.02 25.94 19.87
CA LEU A 250 -0.08 24.48 19.75
C LEU A 250 0.28 23.76 21.07
N PHE A 251 1.34 24.23 21.75
CA PHE A 251 1.87 23.58 22.95
C PHE A 251 1.13 23.95 24.26
N LEU A 252 -0.02 24.61 24.17
CA LEU A 252 -0.91 24.85 25.31
C LEU A 252 -1.66 23.59 25.74
N LEU A 253 -1.85 22.64 24.82
CA LEU A 253 -2.53 21.38 25.08
C LEU A 253 -1.53 20.22 25.17
N PRO A 254 -1.82 19.21 25.99
CA PRO A 254 -1.02 17.99 26.02
C PRO A 254 -1.19 17.18 24.73
N LYS A 255 -0.16 16.40 24.38
CA LYS A 255 -0.11 15.55 23.16
C LYS A 255 -1.39 14.75 22.94
N ASP A 256 -1.89 14.07 23.96
CA ASP A 256 -3.05 13.16 23.80
C ASP A 256 -4.30 13.93 23.34
N VAL A 257 -4.52 15.13 23.89
CA VAL A 257 -5.63 16.01 23.50
C VAL A 257 -5.40 16.60 22.11
N LEU A 258 -4.15 16.90 21.75
CA LEU A 258 -3.82 17.36 20.39
C LEU A 258 -4.13 16.28 19.36
N LEU A 259 -3.72 15.03 19.62
CA LEU A 259 -4.00 13.90 18.74
C LEU A 259 -5.48 13.57 18.62
N GLU A 260 -6.33 13.91 19.60
CA GLU A 260 -7.78 13.77 19.47
C GLU A 260 -8.41 14.86 18.58
N ARG A 261 -7.82 16.05 18.58
CA ARG A 261 -8.35 17.25 17.90
C ARG A 261 -7.84 17.46 16.48
N ILE A 262 -6.73 16.83 16.12
CA ILE A 262 -6.28 16.65 14.74
C ILE A 262 -7.05 15.47 14.16
#